data_AF-A0A414Q233-F1
#
_entry.id   AF-A0A414Q233-F1
#
_cell.length_a   1.000
_cell.length_b   1.000
_cell.length_c   1.000
_cell.angle_alpha   90.00
_cell.angle_beta   90.00
_cell.angle_gamma   90.00
#
_symmetry.space_group_name_H-M   'P 1'
#
loop_
_entity.id
_entity.type
_entity.pdbx_description
1 polymer ?
#
loop_
_entity_poly.entity_id
_entity_poly.type
_entity_poly.pdbx_seq_one_letter_code
_entity_poly.pdbx_strand_id
1 'polypeptide(L)'
;MKLTKKEKIIIICSLTVICFSLYTFNKRDILIERLANNQLLSKSYQESRGKRFEKEIERKLNSHTLKNEIKNLSVEKLEIMNTTLNNDNLLQVLNAKSKEKYSSEKYFSGDISYSEAIFLYNASKGFKELALLSGKIREYLTKSFPNLDYNKVVEDEGKVPELILTKEKLLKLTSNKELKEIIKTLNKEQLDKLNTIISGDNGIVEFFNLNPEFILNITENCNKLLTSGLPLGTLERLVAFSKKIDEISNLTPNFKNFITDNMKGIDFRKIYLYGDFYLADKNSNIELEKEYRKKVYTFDEPFIKLNPYGRTPLTALVKVDNSLADKKVNILVRGAFGSEDYSYSTRINSLGELPIVGLFPKCENRVKISLEDGRTKELSINTGALDDILPAIVIEKKIANRMEDGMNLVSFNTKEKAMPFVFDINGNIRYVLDISSTINKAYVGKEDNSWIVANDKAVFTFDILGKVLSTREPKYYAENENWKNGVLFREIQYLPKMNNQLAVYGFSDKLTYPSGVFSELGIDSKQELFKARLYFDRNSFEENNILSGRRIELF
;
A
#
# COMPACT_ATOMS: atom_id res chain seq x y z
N MET A 1 44.62 -94.43 -18.85
CA MET A 1 43.26 -95.01 -18.73
C MET A 1 42.51 -94.76 -20.04
N LYS A 2 42.20 -95.79 -20.85
CA LYS A 2 41.46 -95.61 -22.11
C LYS A 2 39.97 -95.53 -21.80
N LEU A 3 39.38 -94.34 -21.99
CA LEU A 3 37.92 -94.11 -21.87
C LEU A 3 37.15 -95.10 -22.74
N THR A 4 36.14 -95.74 -22.15
CA THR A 4 35.24 -96.66 -22.82
C THR A 4 34.36 -95.93 -23.84
N LYS A 5 33.86 -96.67 -24.83
CA LYS A 5 33.04 -96.11 -25.92
C LYS A 5 31.77 -95.39 -25.41
N LYS A 6 31.21 -95.84 -24.28
CA LYS A 6 30.05 -95.21 -23.61
C LYS A 6 30.40 -93.84 -22.99
N GLU A 7 31.55 -93.74 -22.32
CA GLU A 7 31.99 -92.47 -21.71
C GLU A 7 32.26 -91.39 -22.76
N LYS A 8 32.79 -91.77 -23.93
CA LYS A 8 32.99 -90.84 -25.06
C LYS A 8 31.68 -90.28 -25.61
N ILE A 9 30.63 -91.10 -25.70
CA ILE A 9 29.31 -90.65 -26.18
C ILE A 9 28.68 -89.68 -25.19
N ILE A 10 28.77 -89.98 -23.89
CA ILE A 10 28.24 -89.10 -22.84
C ILE A 10 28.93 -87.74 -22.89
N ILE A 11 30.27 -87.72 -22.99
CA ILE A 11 31.04 -86.47 -23.07
C ILE A 11 30.66 -85.66 -24.33
N ILE A 12 30.49 -86.30 -25.49
CA ILE A 12 30.08 -85.62 -26.72
C ILE A 12 28.68 -85.02 -26.56
N CYS A 13 27.72 -85.77 -26.01
CA CYS A 13 26.38 -85.26 -25.75
C CYS A 13 26.41 -84.07 -24.77
N SER A 14 27.17 -84.17 -23.68
CA SER A 14 27.35 -83.06 -22.73
C SER A 14 27.96 -81.83 -23.40
N LEU A 15 28.99 -82.01 -24.25
CA LEU A 15 29.61 -80.90 -24.99
C LEU A 15 28.62 -80.25 -25.94
N THR A 16 27.80 -81.04 -26.65
CA THR A 16 26.78 -80.49 -27.55
C THR A 16 25.71 -79.68 -26.82
N VAL A 17 25.28 -80.12 -25.63
CA VAL A 17 24.32 -79.36 -24.80
C VAL A 17 24.95 -78.05 -24.29
N ILE A 18 26.24 -78.08 -23.92
CA ILE A 18 26.97 -76.89 -23.47
C ILE A 18 27.19 -75.91 -24.64
N CYS A 19 27.61 -76.39 -25.81
CA CYS A 19 27.78 -75.55 -26.99
C CYS A 19 26.44 -74.98 -27.49
N PHE A 20 25.37 -75.76 -27.46
CA PHE A 20 24.04 -75.29 -27.85
C PHE A 20 23.48 -74.26 -26.85
N SER A 21 23.72 -74.45 -25.55
CA SER A 21 23.34 -73.46 -24.52
C SER A 21 24.16 -72.17 -24.60
N LEU A 22 25.45 -72.24 -24.90
CA LEU A 22 26.29 -71.07 -25.20
C LEU A 22 25.83 -70.35 -26.48
N TYR A 23 25.48 -71.09 -27.53
CA TYR A 23 24.99 -70.51 -28.80
C TYR A 23 23.65 -69.78 -28.62
N THR A 24 22.70 -70.39 -27.90
CA THR A 24 21.39 -69.75 -27.62
C THR A 24 21.52 -68.53 -26.71
N PHE A 25 22.49 -68.53 -25.80
CA PHE A 25 22.80 -67.37 -24.96
C PHE A 25 23.40 -66.20 -25.77
N ASN A 26 24.35 -66.49 -26.66
CA ASN A 26 25.11 -65.46 -27.37
C ASN A 26 24.37 -64.87 -28.59
N LYS A 27 23.37 -65.58 -29.15
CA LYS A 27 22.55 -65.15 -30.29
C LYS A 27 21.08 -64.88 -29.92
N ARG A 28 20.83 -64.64 -28.63
CA ARG A 28 19.50 -64.52 -28.05
C ARG A 28 18.61 -63.51 -28.77
N ASP A 29 19.10 -62.31 -29.06
CA ASP A 29 18.27 -61.23 -29.61
C ASP A 29 17.86 -61.50 -31.07
N ILE A 30 18.75 -62.09 -31.88
CA ILE A 30 18.49 -62.47 -33.29
C ILE A 30 17.51 -63.66 -33.37
N LEU A 31 17.62 -64.62 -32.45
CA LEU A 31 16.68 -65.73 -32.35
C LEU A 31 15.29 -65.26 -31.94
N ILE A 32 15.20 -64.32 -31.00
CA ILE A 32 13.95 -63.72 -30.52
C ILE A 32 13.21 -62.99 -31.65
N GLU A 33 13.93 -62.21 -32.47
CA GLU A 33 13.35 -61.44 -33.57
C GLU A 33 12.80 -62.34 -34.70
N ARG A 34 13.50 -63.43 -35.04
CA ARG A 34 13.00 -64.44 -36.01
C ARG A 34 11.84 -65.28 -35.47
N LEU A 35 11.81 -65.55 -34.16
CA LEU A 35 10.72 -66.30 -33.51
C LEU A 35 9.42 -65.50 -33.43
N ALA A 36 9.51 -64.17 -33.31
CA ALA A 36 8.34 -63.29 -33.28
C ALA A 36 7.54 -63.26 -34.60
N ASN A 37 8.17 -63.58 -35.74
CA ASN A 37 7.55 -63.57 -37.07
C ASN A 37 6.79 -64.87 -37.44
N ASN A 38 6.75 -65.88 -36.57
CA ASN A 38 6.07 -67.16 -36.84
C ASN A 38 4.73 -67.25 -36.08
N GLN A 39 3.62 -67.51 -36.78
CA GLN A 39 2.25 -67.32 -36.29
C GLN A 39 1.87 -68.15 -35.04
N LEU A 40 2.50 -69.31 -34.84
CA LEU A 40 2.33 -70.18 -33.67
C LEU A 40 3.24 -69.81 -32.48
N LEU A 41 4.47 -69.39 -32.78
CA LEU A 41 5.48 -69.04 -31.77
C LEU A 41 5.32 -67.60 -31.28
N SER A 42 4.76 -66.70 -32.09
CA SER A 42 4.40 -65.34 -31.70
C SER A 42 3.39 -65.34 -30.54
N LYS A 43 2.39 -66.23 -30.55
CA LYS A 43 1.42 -66.37 -29.46
C LYS A 43 2.08 -66.83 -28.14
N SER A 44 2.93 -67.87 -28.21
CA SER A 44 3.69 -68.36 -27.04
C SER A 44 4.71 -67.33 -26.53
N TYR A 45 5.35 -66.59 -27.44
CA TYR A 45 6.26 -65.49 -27.11
C TYR A 45 5.54 -64.34 -26.42
N GLN A 46 4.37 -63.93 -26.92
CA GLN A 46 3.52 -62.90 -26.31
C GLN A 46 3.02 -63.33 -24.92
N GLU A 47 2.62 -64.59 -24.74
CA GLU A 47 2.23 -65.13 -23.44
C GLU A 47 3.39 -65.15 -22.42
N SER A 48 4.59 -65.52 -22.86
CA SER A 48 5.80 -65.52 -22.03
C SER A 48 6.23 -64.09 -21.65
N ARG A 49 6.17 -63.17 -22.61
CA ARG A 49 6.43 -61.74 -22.40
C ARG A 49 5.42 -61.12 -21.43
N GLY A 50 4.13 -61.42 -21.60
CA GLY A 50 3.06 -60.99 -20.70
C GLY A 50 3.27 -61.48 -19.26
N LYS A 51 3.55 -62.78 -19.08
CA LYS A 51 3.86 -63.37 -17.76
C LYS A 51 5.09 -62.74 -17.10
N ARG A 52 6.09 -62.34 -17.89
CA ARG A 52 7.26 -61.63 -17.37
C ARG A 52 6.87 -60.26 -16.82
N PHE A 53 6.14 -59.46 -17.61
CA PHE A 53 5.67 -58.15 -17.17
C PHE A 53 4.73 -58.24 -15.97
N GLU A 54 3.81 -59.20 -15.94
CA GLU A 54 2.94 -59.46 -14.80
C GLU A 54 3.74 -59.70 -13.52
N LYS A 55 4.75 -60.58 -13.55
CA LYS A 55 5.62 -60.84 -12.39
C LYS A 55 6.43 -59.62 -11.96
N GLU A 56 6.95 -58.83 -12.91
CA GLU A 56 7.69 -57.61 -12.61
C GLU A 56 6.78 -56.55 -11.94
N ILE A 57 5.55 -56.38 -12.43
CA ILE A 57 4.56 -55.47 -11.88
C ILE A 57 4.07 -55.93 -10.50
N GLU A 58 3.76 -57.22 -10.33
CA GLU A 58 3.31 -57.79 -9.05
C GLU A 58 4.33 -57.60 -7.93
N ARG A 59 5.63 -57.58 -8.26
CA ARG A 59 6.71 -57.32 -7.29
C ARG A 59 6.77 -55.86 -6.85
N LYS A 60 6.33 -54.92 -7.70
CA LYS A 60 6.35 -53.47 -7.43
C LYS A 60 5.14 -52.99 -6.61
N LEU A 61 4.06 -53.77 -6.53
CA LEU A 61 2.80 -53.36 -5.91
C LEU A 61 2.49 -54.12 -4.62
N ASN A 62 1.83 -53.46 -3.67
CA ASN A 62 1.38 -54.06 -2.42
C ASN A 62 -0.09 -54.47 -2.43
N SER A 63 -0.95 -53.80 -3.21
CA SER A 63 -2.39 -54.05 -3.19
C SER A 63 -2.76 -55.33 -3.94
N HIS A 64 -3.39 -56.27 -3.25
CA HIS A 64 -3.84 -57.52 -3.85
C HIS A 64 -4.96 -57.31 -4.88
N THR A 65 -5.88 -56.36 -4.63
CA THR A 65 -6.93 -55.97 -5.57
C THR A 65 -6.36 -55.45 -6.88
N LEU A 66 -5.37 -54.54 -6.81
CA LEU A 66 -4.73 -54.01 -8.01
C LEU A 66 -3.98 -55.10 -8.78
N LYS A 67 -3.26 -56.00 -8.09
CA LYS A 67 -2.59 -57.15 -8.71
C LYS A 67 -3.56 -58.04 -9.48
N ASN A 68 -4.74 -58.29 -8.95
CA ASN A 68 -5.75 -59.12 -9.61
C ASN A 68 -6.30 -58.44 -10.88
N GLU A 69 -6.47 -57.12 -10.87
CA GLU A 69 -6.91 -56.38 -12.05
C GLU A 69 -5.86 -56.35 -13.17
N ILE A 70 -4.57 -56.43 -12.81
CA ILE A 70 -3.45 -56.47 -13.78
C ILE A 70 -3.46 -57.76 -14.61
N LYS A 71 -3.89 -58.89 -14.02
CA LYS A 71 -3.96 -60.20 -14.72
C LYS A 71 -4.92 -60.20 -15.90
N ASN A 72 -5.84 -59.25 -15.92
CA ASN A 72 -6.87 -59.10 -16.96
C ASN A 72 -6.44 -58.17 -18.11
N LEU A 73 -5.22 -57.62 -18.08
CA LEU A 73 -4.71 -56.71 -19.11
C LEU A 73 -4.11 -57.46 -20.31
N SER A 74 -4.15 -56.83 -21.49
CA SER A 74 -3.42 -57.33 -22.67
C SER A 74 -1.91 -57.14 -22.50
N VAL A 75 -1.10 -57.85 -23.30
CA VAL A 75 0.37 -57.78 -23.20
C VAL A 75 0.89 -56.37 -23.47
N GLU A 76 0.28 -55.64 -24.41
CA GLU A 76 0.62 -54.24 -24.73
C GLU A 76 0.31 -53.32 -23.55
N LYS A 77 -0.84 -53.52 -22.88
CA LYS A 77 -1.22 -52.75 -21.70
C LYS A 77 -0.32 -53.07 -20.49
N LEU A 78 0.12 -54.32 -20.35
CA LEU A 78 1.10 -54.73 -19.34
C LEU A 78 2.46 -54.08 -19.57
N GLU A 79 2.89 -53.96 -20.82
CA GLU A 79 4.13 -53.27 -21.17
C GLU A 79 4.07 -51.77 -20.83
N ILE A 80 2.98 -51.11 -21.21
CA ILE A 80 2.73 -49.69 -20.85
C ILE A 80 2.71 -49.55 -19.32
N MET A 81 1.97 -50.40 -18.63
CA MET A 81 1.89 -50.38 -17.17
C MET A 81 3.26 -50.58 -16.51
N ASN A 82 4.06 -51.53 -16.97
CA ASN A 82 5.40 -51.77 -16.40
C ASN A 82 6.31 -50.55 -16.58
N THR A 83 6.18 -49.86 -17.73
CA THR A 83 6.93 -48.65 -18.04
C THR A 83 6.49 -47.48 -17.16
N THR A 84 5.18 -47.24 -17.03
CA THR A 84 4.61 -46.20 -16.15
C THR A 84 4.99 -46.44 -14.68
N LEU A 85 5.02 -47.69 -14.22
CA LEU A 85 5.43 -48.08 -12.87
C LEU A 85 6.95 -48.00 -12.61
N ASN A 86 7.76 -47.52 -13.56
CA ASN A 86 9.16 -47.15 -13.26
C ASN A 86 9.27 -45.76 -12.60
N ASN A 87 8.16 -45.02 -12.49
CA ASN A 87 8.12 -43.76 -11.75
C ASN A 87 8.08 -44.02 -10.24
N ASP A 88 9.16 -43.66 -9.54
CA ASP A 88 9.30 -43.88 -8.10
C ASP A 88 8.21 -43.15 -7.28
N ASN A 89 7.80 -41.95 -7.70
CA ASN A 89 6.76 -41.17 -7.00
C ASN A 89 5.41 -41.89 -7.08
N LEU A 90 5.08 -42.41 -8.27
CA LEU A 90 3.87 -43.21 -8.47
C LEU A 90 3.85 -44.46 -7.57
N LEU A 91 4.96 -45.20 -7.54
CA LEU A 91 5.06 -46.41 -6.72
C LEU A 91 4.91 -46.12 -5.23
N GLN A 92 5.53 -45.04 -4.74
CA GLN A 92 5.40 -44.62 -3.35
C GLN A 92 3.95 -44.30 -2.98
N VAL A 93 3.22 -43.58 -3.84
CA VAL A 93 1.81 -43.25 -3.60
C VAL A 93 0.92 -44.49 -3.64
N LEU A 94 1.08 -45.36 -4.66
CA LEU A 94 0.28 -46.58 -4.80
C LEU A 94 0.43 -47.54 -3.61
N ASN A 95 1.64 -47.59 -3.03
CA ASN A 95 1.99 -48.47 -1.92
C ASN A 95 1.85 -47.83 -0.54
N ALA A 96 1.43 -46.57 -0.45
CA ALA A 96 1.26 -45.87 0.82
C ALA A 96 0.16 -46.50 1.70
N LYS A 97 0.42 -46.58 3.01
CA LYS A 97 -0.55 -47.10 4.00
C LYS A 97 -1.74 -46.16 4.22
N SER A 98 -1.48 -44.85 4.31
CA SER A 98 -2.51 -43.81 4.42
C SER A 98 -2.63 -43.10 3.08
N LYS A 99 -3.71 -43.37 2.36
CA LYS A 99 -3.97 -42.84 1.01
C LYS A 99 -4.75 -41.52 1.04
N GLU A 100 -5.52 -41.28 2.10
CA GLU A 100 -6.35 -40.10 2.32
C GLU A 100 -5.55 -38.78 2.43
N LYS A 101 -4.27 -38.89 2.81
CA LYS A 101 -3.36 -37.72 2.95
C LYS A 101 -3.00 -37.05 1.61
N TYR A 102 -3.17 -37.76 0.49
CA TYR A 102 -2.93 -37.21 -0.84
C TYR A 102 -4.22 -36.55 -1.31
N SER A 103 -4.19 -35.22 -1.43
CA SER A 103 -5.38 -34.42 -1.75
C SER A 103 -5.08 -33.44 -2.87
N SER A 104 -5.97 -33.38 -3.86
CA SER A 104 -5.93 -32.35 -4.90
C SER A 104 -6.25 -30.97 -4.32
N GLU A 105 -7.13 -30.87 -3.32
CA GLU A 105 -7.41 -29.59 -2.65
C GLU A 105 -6.16 -29.02 -1.98
N LYS A 106 -5.38 -29.87 -1.31
CA LYS A 106 -4.10 -29.47 -0.70
C LYS A 106 -3.07 -29.03 -1.75
N TYR A 107 -3.08 -29.64 -2.94
CA TYR A 107 -2.24 -29.24 -4.06
C TYR A 107 -2.57 -27.83 -4.54
N PHE A 108 -3.85 -27.52 -4.68
CA PHE A 108 -4.31 -26.20 -5.13
C PHE A 108 -4.36 -25.14 -4.02
N SER A 109 -4.38 -25.52 -2.74
CA SER A 109 -4.38 -24.58 -1.61
C SER A 109 -3.04 -23.88 -1.40
N GLY A 110 -1.94 -24.49 -1.85
CA GLY A 110 -0.59 -23.98 -1.64
C GLY A 110 0.04 -24.30 -0.28
N ASP A 111 -0.54 -25.24 0.47
CA ASP A 111 -0.02 -25.71 1.78
C ASP A 111 0.90 -26.94 1.66
N ILE A 112 1.44 -27.16 0.47
CA ILE A 112 2.43 -28.19 0.18
C ILE A 112 3.74 -27.53 -0.23
N SER A 113 4.86 -28.19 0.10
CA SER A 113 6.18 -27.73 -0.37
C SER A 113 6.30 -27.92 -1.88
N TYR A 114 7.19 -27.15 -2.53
CA TYR A 114 7.47 -27.33 -3.97
C TYR A 114 7.84 -28.77 -4.33
N SER A 115 8.68 -29.42 -3.52
CA SER A 115 9.07 -30.82 -3.71
C SER A 115 7.89 -31.78 -3.62
N GLU A 116 6.98 -31.56 -2.68
CA GLU A 116 5.76 -32.37 -2.54
C GLU A 116 4.77 -32.14 -3.67
N ALA A 117 4.69 -30.90 -4.20
CA ALA A 117 3.88 -30.59 -5.37
C ALA A 117 4.38 -31.31 -6.62
N ILE A 118 5.69 -31.24 -6.89
CA ILE A 118 6.32 -31.99 -7.99
C ILE A 118 6.12 -33.50 -7.81
N PHE A 119 6.28 -34.00 -6.59
CA PHE A 119 6.03 -35.41 -6.26
C PHE A 119 4.59 -35.82 -6.59
N LEU A 120 3.59 -35.04 -6.13
CA LEU A 120 2.18 -35.33 -6.31
C LEU A 120 1.74 -35.17 -7.77
N TYR A 121 2.28 -34.20 -8.50
CA TYR A 121 2.06 -34.04 -9.94
C TYR A 121 2.58 -35.26 -10.71
N ASN A 122 3.83 -35.68 -10.46
CA ASN A 122 4.42 -36.84 -11.11
C ASN A 122 3.67 -38.14 -10.82
N ALA A 123 3.18 -38.31 -9.58
CA ALA A 123 2.31 -39.42 -9.24
C ALA A 123 0.98 -39.33 -9.98
N SER A 124 0.33 -38.16 -10.01
CA SER A 124 -0.96 -37.95 -10.68
C SER A 124 -0.90 -38.21 -12.19
N LYS A 125 0.21 -37.85 -12.85
CA LYS A 125 0.47 -38.22 -14.25
C LYS A 125 0.47 -39.73 -14.44
N GLY A 126 1.16 -40.46 -13.58
CA GLY A 126 1.16 -41.92 -13.57
C GLY A 126 -0.22 -42.52 -13.31
N PHE A 127 -1.01 -41.95 -12.40
CA PHE A 127 -2.40 -42.36 -12.15
C PHE A 127 -3.28 -42.20 -13.40
N LYS A 128 -3.15 -41.07 -14.11
CA LYS A 128 -3.87 -40.82 -15.36
C LYS A 128 -3.52 -41.85 -16.43
N GLU A 129 -2.23 -42.17 -16.60
CA GLU A 129 -1.77 -43.20 -17.53
C GLU A 129 -2.34 -44.59 -17.17
N LEU A 130 -2.29 -44.98 -15.89
CA LEU A 130 -2.83 -46.27 -15.44
C LEU A 130 -4.36 -46.36 -15.58
N ALA A 131 -5.08 -45.27 -15.30
CA ALA A 131 -6.54 -45.22 -15.42
C ALA A 131 -7.03 -45.41 -16.87
N LEU A 132 -6.23 -45.05 -17.86
CA LEU A 132 -6.55 -45.26 -19.29
C LEU A 132 -6.42 -46.73 -19.72
N LEU A 133 -5.66 -47.55 -18.99
CA LEU A 133 -5.42 -48.96 -19.36
C LEU A 133 -6.67 -49.83 -19.14
N SER A 134 -7.46 -49.57 -18.11
CA SER A 134 -8.67 -50.34 -17.80
C SER A 134 -9.66 -49.56 -16.92
N GLY A 135 -10.96 -49.70 -17.22
CA GLY A 135 -12.03 -49.11 -16.41
C GLY A 135 -12.04 -49.60 -14.95
N LYS A 136 -11.64 -50.85 -14.71
CA LYS A 136 -11.54 -51.41 -13.34
C LYS A 136 -10.36 -50.85 -12.55
N ILE A 137 -9.23 -50.58 -13.23
CA ILE A 137 -8.08 -49.90 -12.61
C ILE A 137 -8.46 -48.47 -12.24
N ARG A 138 -9.13 -47.76 -13.15
CA ARG A 138 -9.68 -46.43 -12.87
C ARG A 138 -10.59 -46.42 -11.64
N GLU A 139 -11.54 -47.37 -11.56
CA GLU A 139 -12.44 -47.51 -10.42
C GLU A 139 -11.68 -47.79 -9.10
N TYR A 140 -10.67 -48.66 -9.16
CA TYR A 140 -9.79 -48.93 -8.01
C TYR A 140 -9.08 -47.65 -7.54
N LEU A 141 -8.51 -46.87 -8.45
CA LEU A 141 -7.77 -45.64 -8.12
C LEU A 141 -8.71 -44.60 -7.50
N THR A 142 -9.89 -44.37 -8.09
CA THR A 142 -10.87 -43.42 -7.56
C THR A 142 -11.39 -43.83 -6.18
N LYS A 143 -11.67 -45.12 -5.95
CA LYS A 143 -12.12 -45.60 -4.62
C LYS A 143 -11.01 -45.57 -3.57
N SER A 144 -9.77 -45.87 -3.96
CA SER A 144 -8.64 -45.96 -3.03
C SER A 144 -8.05 -44.61 -2.66
N PHE A 145 -8.25 -43.58 -3.50
CA PHE A 145 -7.73 -42.23 -3.32
C PHE A 145 -8.86 -41.20 -3.47
N PRO A 146 -9.84 -41.19 -2.54
CA PRO A 146 -11.07 -40.40 -2.69
C PRO A 146 -10.82 -38.88 -2.71
N ASN A 147 -9.74 -38.41 -2.08
CA ASN A 147 -9.40 -36.99 -1.98
C ASN A 147 -8.50 -36.49 -3.12
N LEU A 148 -8.03 -37.36 -4.01
CA LEU A 148 -7.08 -37.04 -5.07
C LEU A 148 -7.76 -37.08 -6.45
N ASP A 149 -8.16 -35.91 -6.94
CA ASP A 149 -8.50 -35.75 -8.35
C ASP A 149 -7.22 -35.57 -9.18
N TYR A 150 -6.63 -36.71 -9.58
CA TYR A 150 -5.41 -36.73 -10.38
C TYR A 150 -5.61 -36.15 -11.79
N ASN A 151 -6.83 -36.10 -12.32
CA ASN A 151 -7.09 -35.47 -13.61
C ASN A 151 -6.96 -33.96 -13.48
N LYS A 152 -7.62 -33.37 -12.47
CA LYS A 152 -7.53 -31.94 -12.18
C LYS A 152 -6.09 -31.49 -11.93
N VAL A 153 -5.28 -32.28 -11.21
CA VAL A 153 -3.85 -31.99 -10.98
C VAL A 153 -3.02 -32.02 -12.27
N VAL A 154 -3.36 -32.89 -13.23
CA VAL A 154 -2.61 -33.05 -14.49
C VAL A 154 -3.09 -32.10 -15.59
N GLU A 155 -4.35 -31.68 -15.56
CA GLU A 155 -4.93 -30.68 -16.48
C GLU A 155 -4.24 -29.31 -16.38
N ASP A 156 -3.62 -29.01 -15.24
CA ASP A 156 -2.77 -27.82 -15.03
C ASP A 156 -1.36 -27.97 -15.68
N GLU A 157 -1.30 -28.45 -16.93
CA GLU A 157 -0.12 -28.58 -17.84
C GLU A 157 1.25 -28.99 -17.24
N GLY A 158 1.31 -29.60 -16.06
CA GLY A 158 2.58 -29.82 -15.37
C GLY A 158 3.27 -28.58 -14.83
N LYS A 159 2.50 -27.52 -14.62
CA LYS A 159 2.93 -26.36 -13.88
C LYS A 159 2.58 -26.60 -12.40
N VAL A 160 3.59 -26.45 -11.53
CA VAL A 160 3.31 -26.28 -10.11
C VAL A 160 2.51 -24.98 -9.97
N PRO A 161 1.42 -24.96 -9.19
CA PRO A 161 0.64 -23.75 -8.98
C PRO A 161 1.53 -22.55 -8.69
N GLU A 162 1.34 -21.46 -9.45
CA GLU A 162 2.11 -20.21 -9.31
C GLU A 162 2.11 -19.70 -7.86
N LEU A 163 1.02 -19.97 -7.15
CA LEU A 163 0.86 -19.73 -5.72
C LEU A 163 1.97 -20.37 -4.87
N ILE A 164 2.29 -21.64 -5.12
CA ILE A 164 3.32 -22.40 -4.39
C ILE A 164 4.70 -21.83 -4.67
N LEU A 165 4.99 -21.54 -5.95
CA LEU A 165 6.27 -20.95 -6.38
C LEU A 165 6.50 -19.60 -5.72
N THR A 166 5.47 -18.74 -5.72
CA THR A 166 5.52 -17.42 -5.09
C THR A 166 5.70 -17.53 -3.58
N LYS A 167 4.94 -18.40 -2.91
CA LYS A 167 5.06 -18.65 -1.47
C LYS A 167 6.46 -19.12 -1.08
N GLU A 168 7.01 -20.09 -1.79
CA GLU A 168 8.37 -20.60 -1.57
C GLU A 168 9.46 -19.54 -1.80
N LYS A 169 9.31 -18.73 -2.87
CA LYS A 169 10.21 -17.61 -3.12
C LYS A 169 10.20 -16.64 -1.94
N LEU A 170 9.02 -16.26 -1.44
CA LEU A 170 8.86 -15.34 -0.31
C LEU A 170 9.42 -15.92 1.00
N LEU A 171 9.20 -17.21 1.27
CA LEU A 171 9.74 -17.90 2.45
C LEU A 171 11.28 -17.95 2.47
N LYS A 172 11.93 -17.84 1.30
CA LYS A 172 13.39 -17.78 1.17
C LYS A 172 13.97 -16.39 1.40
N LEU A 173 13.16 -15.33 1.32
CA LEU A 173 13.62 -13.94 1.49
C LEU A 173 13.92 -13.59 2.95
N THR A 174 13.42 -14.38 3.91
CA THR A 174 13.63 -14.13 5.34
C THR A 174 14.16 -15.36 6.05
N SER A 175 15.03 -15.16 7.04
CA SER A 175 15.41 -16.17 8.04
C SER A 175 14.52 -16.14 9.29
N ASN A 176 13.65 -15.13 9.44
CA ASN A 176 12.80 -14.95 10.61
C ASN A 176 11.69 -16.03 10.65
N LYS A 177 11.63 -16.80 11.75
CA LYS A 177 10.69 -17.92 11.90
C LYS A 177 9.24 -17.47 12.00
N GLU A 178 8.97 -16.42 12.77
CA GLU A 178 7.63 -15.88 12.96
C GLU A 178 7.05 -15.39 11.64
N LEU A 179 7.83 -14.60 10.90
CA LEU A 179 7.43 -14.10 9.59
C LEU A 179 7.16 -15.22 8.58
N LYS A 180 7.94 -16.32 8.62
CA LYS A 180 7.66 -17.51 7.79
C LYS A 180 6.30 -18.12 8.10
N GLU A 181 5.92 -18.22 9.37
CA GLU A 181 4.60 -18.71 9.74
C GLU A 181 3.50 -17.77 9.25
N ILE A 182 3.71 -16.45 9.31
CA ILE A 182 2.76 -15.48 8.75
C ILE A 182 2.59 -15.69 7.25
N ILE A 183 3.68 -15.75 6.48
CA ILE A 183 3.67 -15.96 5.02
C ILE A 183 2.96 -17.28 4.66
N LYS A 184 3.10 -18.33 5.49
CA LYS A 184 2.43 -19.61 5.26
C LYS A 184 0.91 -19.51 5.31
N THR A 185 0.35 -18.54 6.04
CA THR A 185 -1.10 -18.38 6.22
C THR A 185 -1.78 -17.53 5.15
N LEU A 186 -1.00 -16.91 4.25
CA LEU A 186 -1.53 -15.98 3.25
C LEU A 186 -2.27 -16.72 2.12
N ASN A 187 -3.37 -16.12 1.68
CA ASN A 187 -4.09 -16.55 0.48
C ASN A 187 -3.42 -16.02 -0.80
N LYS A 188 -3.94 -16.41 -1.97
CA LYS A 188 -3.41 -16.00 -3.27
C LYS A 188 -3.33 -14.49 -3.45
N GLU A 189 -4.43 -13.77 -3.21
CA GLU A 189 -4.48 -12.32 -3.39
C GLU A 189 -3.45 -11.61 -2.50
N GLN A 190 -3.31 -12.05 -1.26
CA GLN A 190 -2.34 -11.50 -0.30
C GLN A 190 -0.90 -11.81 -0.71
N LEU A 191 -0.61 -13.02 -1.22
CA LEU A 191 0.71 -13.40 -1.72
C LEU A 191 1.10 -12.59 -2.96
N ASP A 192 0.17 -12.38 -3.89
CA ASP A 192 0.40 -11.59 -5.09
C ASP A 192 0.69 -10.12 -4.74
N LYS A 193 -0.08 -9.55 -3.81
CA LYS A 193 0.18 -8.20 -3.26
C LYS A 193 1.54 -8.12 -2.58
N LEU A 194 1.86 -9.07 -1.70
CA LEU A 194 3.15 -9.10 -0.99
C LEU A 194 4.33 -9.22 -1.95
N ASN A 195 4.26 -10.11 -2.95
CA ASN A 195 5.30 -10.27 -3.96
C ASN A 195 5.47 -8.99 -4.80
N THR A 196 4.39 -8.28 -5.10
CA THR A 196 4.44 -6.98 -5.80
C THR A 196 5.17 -5.93 -4.98
N ILE A 197 4.88 -5.82 -3.68
CA ILE A 197 5.49 -4.82 -2.78
C ILE A 197 7.00 -5.07 -2.62
N ILE A 198 7.40 -6.34 -2.48
CA ILE A 198 8.81 -6.73 -2.22
C ILE A 198 9.68 -6.71 -3.48
N SER A 199 9.09 -6.89 -4.66
CA SER A 199 9.86 -7.07 -5.91
C SER A 199 10.80 -5.89 -6.17
N GLY A 200 12.11 -6.14 -6.10
CA GLY A 200 13.16 -5.15 -6.35
C GLY A 200 13.47 -4.23 -5.18
N ASP A 201 12.93 -4.48 -3.98
CA ASP A 201 13.17 -3.65 -2.80
C ASP A 201 14.06 -4.35 -1.76
N ASN A 202 15.34 -3.99 -1.75
CA ASN A 202 16.30 -4.50 -0.77
C ASN A 202 15.98 -4.06 0.66
N GLY A 203 15.38 -2.88 0.85
CA GLY A 203 15.05 -2.37 2.18
C GLY A 203 13.97 -3.21 2.88
N ILE A 204 12.98 -3.70 2.13
CA ILE A 204 11.97 -4.61 2.69
C ILE A 204 12.60 -5.95 3.09
N VAL A 205 13.56 -6.46 2.31
CA VAL A 205 14.28 -7.70 2.63
C VAL A 205 15.13 -7.52 3.89
N GLU A 206 15.85 -6.42 4.02
CA GLU A 206 16.62 -6.08 5.23
C GLU A 206 15.71 -5.97 6.46
N PHE A 207 14.55 -5.32 6.31
CA PHE A 207 13.53 -5.23 7.36
C PHE A 207 12.98 -6.60 7.77
N PHE A 208 12.64 -7.46 6.80
CA PHE A 208 12.10 -8.81 7.04
C PHE A 208 13.08 -9.74 7.74
N ASN A 209 14.38 -9.47 7.60
CA ASN A 209 15.43 -10.17 8.32
C ASN A 209 15.80 -9.50 9.66
N LEU A 210 15.12 -8.40 10.03
CA LEU A 210 15.40 -7.61 11.22
C LEU A 210 16.89 -7.25 11.34
N ASN A 211 17.50 -6.85 10.21
CA ASN A 211 18.90 -6.45 10.20
C ASN A 211 19.11 -5.29 11.21
N PRO A 212 19.96 -5.45 12.25
CA PRO A 212 20.07 -4.47 13.33
C PRO A 212 20.49 -3.07 12.85
N GLU A 213 21.43 -2.98 11.92
CA GLU A 213 21.93 -1.71 11.38
C GLU A 213 20.82 -1.01 10.58
N PHE A 214 20.10 -1.76 9.75
CA PHE A 214 18.97 -1.23 8.99
C PHE A 214 17.85 -0.72 9.91
N ILE A 215 17.47 -1.50 10.93
CA ILE A 215 16.42 -1.14 11.88
C ILE A 215 16.80 0.12 12.67
N LEU A 216 18.06 0.21 13.12
CA LEU A 216 18.57 1.40 13.80
C LEU A 216 18.52 2.63 12.88
N ASN A 217 18.99 2.51 11.64
CA ASN A 217 18.98 3.60 10.66
C ASN A 217 17.55 4.07 10.33
N ILE A 218 16.61 3.14 10.10
CA ILE A 218 15.20 3.51 9.86
C ILE A 218 14.61 4.21 11.08
N THR A 219 14.84 3.68 12.29
CA THR A 219 14.35 4.27 13.53
C THR A 219 14.88 5.69 13.73
N GLU A 220 16.17 5.90 13.51
CA GLU A 220 16.81 7.21 13.61
C GLU A 220 16.22 8.19 12.58
N ASN A 221 16.02 7.75 11.34
CA ASN A 221 15.43 8.59 10.29
C ASN A 221 13.96 8.91 10.57
N CYS A 222 13.16 7.98 11.10
CA CYS A 222 11.79 8.24 11.55
C CYS A 222 11.75 9.31 12.65
N ASN A 223 12.63 9.20 13.66
CA ASN A 223 12.70 10.19 14.74
C ASN A 223 13.20 11.55 14.26
N LYS A 224 14.17 11.55 13.34
CA LYS A 224 14.66 12.78 12.69
C LYS A 224 13.55 13.45 11.93
N LEU A 225 12.79 12.75 11.08
CA LEU A 225 11.66 13.33 10.34
C LEU A 225 10.70 14.12 11.23
N LEU A 226 10.39 13.60 12.42
CA LEU A 226 9.49 14.23 13.37
C LEU A 226 10.08 15.47 14.07
N THR A 227 11.41 15.65 14.04
CA THR A 227 12.12 16.70 14.81
C THR A 227 12.99 17.63 13.96
N SER A 228 13.33 17.26 12.72
CA SER A 228 14.19 17.99 11.80
C SER A 228 14.10 17.43 10.37
N GLY A 229 14.14 18.30 9.35
CA GLY A 229 13.97 17.87 7.96
C GLY A 229 15.13 17.01 7.44
N LEU A 230 14.85 15.76 7.04
CA LEU A 230 15.82 14.85 6.40
C LEU A 230 16.35 15.38 5.05
N PRO A 231 17.53 14.95 4.56
CA PRO A 231 17.96 15.18 3.17
C PRO A 231 16.94 14.58 2.18
N LEU A 232 16.77 15.21 1.00
CA LEU A 232 15.71 14.83 0.04
C LEU A 232 15.73 13.33 -0.31
N GLY A 233 16.88 12.80 -0.77
CA GLY A 233 16.95 11.39 -1.17
C GLY A 233 16.73 10.42 -0.01
N THR A 234 17.09 10.80 1.22
CA THR A 234 16.81 9.98 2.42
C THR A 234 15.32 10.02 2.76
N LEU A 235 14.69 11.20 2.64
CA LEU A 235 13.27 11.38 2.86
C LEU A 235 12.43 10.59 1.85
N GLU A 236 12.76 10.66 0.55
CA GLU A 236 12.07 9.91 -0.51
C GLU A 236 12.10 8.41 -0.24
N ARG A 237 13.28 7.87 0.10
CA ARG A 237 13.44 6.45 0.45
C ARG A 237 12.64 6.08 1.69
N LEU A 238 12.68 6.91 2.74
CA LEU A 238 11.95 6.66 3.98
C LEU A 238 10.43 6.66 3.75
N VAL A 239 9.91 7.63 3.01
CA VAL A 239 8.47 7.73 2.68
C VAL A 239 8.03 6.53 1.87
N ALA A 240 8.77 6.17 0.81
CA ALA A 240 8.47 5.01 -0.03
C ALA A 240 8.51 3.70 0.77
N PHE A 241 9.54 3.52 1.61
CA PHE A 241 9.65 2.36 2.51
C PHE A 241 8.47 2.30 3.48
N SER A 242 8.14 3.42 4.13
CA SER A 242 7.08 3.49 5.13
C SER A 242 5.71 3.18 4.55
N LYS A 243 5.44 3.65 3.32
CA LYS A 243 4.21 3.32 2.58
C LYS A 243 4.10 1.82 2.31
N LYS A 244 5.19 1.20 1.85
CA LYS A 244 5.23 -0.26 1.62
C LYS A 244 5.04 -1.06 2.90
N ILE A 245 5.63 -0.63 4.02
CA ILE A 245 5.45 -1.29 5.31
C ILE A 245 4.01 -1.15 5.83
N ASP A 246 3.37 0.00 5.67
CA ASP A 246 1.94 0.17 5.99
C ASP A 246 1.06 -0.73 5.11
N GLU A 247 1.34 -0.81 3.81
CA GLU A 247 0.64 -1.73 2.90
C GLU A 247 0.79 -3.20 3.34
N ILE A 248 2.00 -3.64 3.72
CA ILE A 248 2.26 -4.99 4.26
C ILE A 248 1.52 -5.21 5.58
N SER A 249 1.56 -4.23 6.49
CA SER A 249 0.85 -4.25 7.78
C SER A 249 -0.64 -4.50 7.61
N ASN A 250 -1.23 -3.95 6.55
CA ASN A 250 -2.66 -4.08 6.26
C ASN A 250 -3.04 -5.37 5.50
N LEU A 251 -2.09 -6.24 5.15
CA LEU A 251 -2.39 -7.53 4.50
C LEU A 251 -3.09 -8.52 5.45
N THR A 252 -2.62 -8.62 6.70
CA THR A 252 -3.21 -9.47 7.75
C THR A 252 -2.97 -8.89 9.15
N PRO A 253 -3.82 -9.25 10.14
CA PRO A 253 -3.57 -8.89 11.54
C PRO A 253 -2.22 -9.38 12.07
N ASN A 254 -1.73 -10.54 11.60
CA ASN A 254 -0.45 -11.09 12.03
C ASN A 254 0.73 -10.25 11.53
N PHE A 255 0.68 -9.72 10.30
CA PHE A 255 1.68 -8.78 9.82
C PHE A 255 1.71 -7.49 10.63
N LYS A 256 0.53 -6.96 10.95
CA LYS A 256 0.41 -5.77 11.80
C LYS A 256 1.06 -5.98 13.17
N ASN A 257 0.80 -7.13 13.80
CA ASN A 257 1.41 -7.47 15.09
C ASN A 257 2.93 -7.60 14.97
N PHE A 258 3.42 -8.35 13.97
CA PHE A 258 4.85 -8.51 13.71
C PHE A 258 5.58 -7.16 13.56
N ILE A 259 5.03 -6.23 12.77
CA ILE A 259 5.63 -4.90 12.58
C ILE A 259 5.58 -4.10 13.89
N THR A 260 4.45 -4.11 14.59
CA THR A 260 4.28 -3.36 15.86
C THR A 260 5.24 -3.84 16.95
N ASP A 261 5.46 -5.15 17.04
CA ASP A 261 6.33 -5.75 18.05
C ASP A 261 7.82 -5.46 17.79
N ASN A 262 8.21 -5.36 16.52
CA ASN A 262 9.60 -5.11 16.11
C ASN A 262 9.93 -3.62 15.94
N MET A 263 8.94 -2.76 15.68
CA MET A 263 9.11 -1.31 15.48
C MET A 263 8.27 -0.51 16.46
N LYS A 264 8.46 -0.79 17.77
CA LYS A 264 7.67 -0.17 18.84
C LYS A 264 7.76 1.35 18.80
N GLY A 265 6.60 2.00 18.82
CA GLY A 265 6.49 3.46 18.83
C GLY A 265 6.60 4.12 17.45
N ILE A 266 6.78 3.36 16.38
CA ILE A 266 6.79 3.88 15.01
C ILE A 266 5.46 3.55 14.33
N ASP A 267 4.72 4.59 13.94
CA ASP A 267 3.57 4.48 13.05
C ASP A 267 4.01 4.78 11.62
N PHE A 268 4.24 3.76 10.79
CA PHE A 268 4.69 3.95 9.41
C PHE A 268 3.68 4.72 8.55
N ARG A 269 2.38 4.61 8.86
CA ARG A 269 1.36 5.42 8.19
C ARG A 269 1.57 6.89 8.45
N LYS A 270 1.81 7.23 9.71
CA LYS A 270 2.19 8.58 10.14
C LYS A 270 3.44 9.06 9.40
N ILE A 271 4.48 8.22 9.30
CA ILE A 271 5.74 8.58 8.66
C ILE A 271 5.56 8.97 7.19
N TYR A 272 4.89 8.15 6.35
CA TYR A 272 4.77 8.51 4.93
C TYR A 272 3.82 9.69 4.72
N LEU A 273 2.68 9.75 5.42
CA LEU A 273 1.73 10.85 5.29
C LEU A 273 2.38 12.20 5.62
N TYR A 274 3.23 12.22 6.64
CA TYR A 274 3.88 13.45 7.10
C TYR A 274 5.10 13.77 6.25
N GLY A 275 5.84 12.73 5.86
CA GLY A 275 6.95 12.85 4.92
C GLY A 275 6.50 13.39 3.56
N ASP A 276 5.28 13.09 3.10
CA ASP A 276 4.71 13.63 1.86
C ASP A 276 4.58 15.16 1.91
N PHE A 277 4.20 15.75 3.04
CA PHE A 277 4.21 17.21 3.20
C PHE A 277 5.63 17.78 3.05
N TYR A 278 6.61 17.19 3.73
CA TYR A 278 8.00 17.64 3.65
C TYR A 278 8.60 17.44 2.24
N LEU A 279 8.22 16.38 1.53
CA LEU A 279 8.63 16.14 0.14
C LEU A 279 8.04 17.19 -0.79
N ALA A 280 6.74 17.48 -0.68
CA ALA A 280 6.09 18.53 -1.45
C ALA A 280 6.76 19.89 -1.22
N ASP A 281 7.12 20.22 0.03
CA ASP A 281 7.80 21.47 0.34
C ASP A 281 9.22 21.52 -0.22
N LYS A 282 9.98 20.42 -0.14
CA LYS A 282 11.31 20.35 -0.75
C LYS A 282 11.26 20.50 -2.26
N ASN A 283 10.30 19.84 -2.91
CA ASN A 283 10.10 19.97 -4.35
C ASN A 283 9.74 21.41 -4.73
N SER A 284 8.84 22.04 -3.98
CA SER A 284 8.48 23.45 -4.16
C SER A 284 9.71 24.36 -4.00
N ASN A 285 10.54 24.15 -2.97
CA ASN A 285 11.78 24.91 -2.78
C ASN A 285 12.76 24.69 -3.96
N ILE A 286 12.88 23.48 -4.49
CA ILE A 286 13.74 23.19 -5.66
C ILE A 286 13.23 23.92 -6.90
N GLU A 287 11.93 23.96 -7.12
CA GLU A 287 11.32 24.73 -8.22
C GLU A 287 11.58 26.22 -8.07
N LEU A 288 11.38 26.78 -6.88
CA LEU A 288 11.68 28.18 -6.57
C LEU A 288 13.15 28.50 -6.82
N GLU A 289 14.07 27.67 -6.34
CA GLU A 289 15.51 27.83 -6.56
C GLU A 289 15.89 27.78 -8.05
N LYS A 290 15.24 26.92 -8.84
CA LYS A 290 15.43 26.90 -10.30
C LYS A 290 15.00 28.22 -10.93
N GLU A 291 13.86 28.79 -10.51
CA GLU A 291 13.40 30.11 -10.97
C GLU A 291 14.34 31.23 -10.55
N TYR A 292 14.86 31.19 -9.31
CA TYR A 292 15.81 32.16 -8.76
C TYR A 292 17.13 32.21 -9.53
N ARG A 293 17.56 31.09 -10.11
CA ARG A 293 18.78 31.01 -10.92
C ARG A 293 18.63 31.53 -12.35
N LYS A 294 17.40 31.73 -12.84
CA LYS A 294 17.18 32.19 -14.22
C LYS A 294 17.61 33.63 -14.44
N LYS A 295 17.40 34.49 -13.44
CA LYS A 295 17.81 35.91 -13.45
C LYS A 295 17.80 36.50 -12.05
N VAL A 296 18.39 37.68 -11.90
CA VAL A 296 18.27 38.49 -10.69
C VAL A 296 16.90 39.16 -10.67
N TYR A 297 16.16 38.97 -9.58
CA TYR A 297 14.89 39.65 -9.34
C TYR A 297 15.12 40.87 -8.45
N THR A 298 14.56 42.01 -8.84
CA THR A 298 14.74 43.29 -8.15
C THR A 298 13.44 43.75 -7.52
N PHE A 299 13.46 44.86 -6.78
CA PHE A 299 12.21 45.45 -6.26
C PHE A 299 11.28 45.92 -7.40
N ASP A 300 11.85 46.41 -8.50
CA ASP A 300 11.08 46.92 -9.64
C ASP A 300 10.60 45.79 -10.57
N GLU A 301 11.36 44.69 -10.64
CA GLU A 301 11.00 43.47 -11.37
C GLU A 301 11.06 42.24 -10.45
N PRO A 302 10.12 42.10 -9.51
CA PRO A 302 10.10 40.98 -8.59
C PRO A 302 9.65 39.70 -9.27
N PHE A 303 10.08 38.56 -8.71
CA PHE A 303 9.42 37.28 -8.99
C PHE A 303 8.21 37.11 -8.08
N ILE A 304 7.12 36.59 -8.63
CA ILE A 304 5.86 36.36 -7.91
C ILE A 304 5.42 34.92 -8.18
N LYS A 305 5.23 34.15 -7.10
CA LYS A 305 4.67 32.79 -7.16
C LYS A 305 3.40 32.73 -6.32
N LEU A 306 2.25 32.63 -6.99
CA LEU A 306 0.98 32.31 -6.32
C LEU A 306 1.04 30.88 -5.76
N ASN A 307 0.47 30.68 -4.56
CA ASN A 307 0.33 29.39 -3.89
C ASN A 307 1.64 28.56 -3.92
N PRO A 308 2.74 29.08 -3.34
CA PRO A 308 4.09 28.54 -3.54
C PRO A 308 4.24 27.08 -3.08
N TYR A 309 3.49 26.66 -2.06
CA TYR A 309 3.53 25.29 -1.51
C TYR A 309 2.28 24.47 -1.82
N GLY A 310 1.39 24.96 -2.70
CA GLY A 310 0.20 24.23 -3.15
C GLY A 310 -0.99 24.22 -2.18
N ARG A 311 -0.84 24.70 -0.94
CA ARG A 311 -1.86 24.60 0.11
C ARG A 311 -2.66 25.88 0.38
N THR A 312 -2.20 27.03 -0.14
CA THR A 312 -2.73 28.34 0.23
C THR A 312 -3.06 29.17 -1.02
N PRO A 313 -4.19 28.89 -1.71
CA PRO A 313 -4.52 29.49 -3.01
C PRO A 313 -4.70 31.01 -2.99
N LEU A 314 -4.86 31.61 -1.80
CA LEU A 314 -5.05 33.05 -1.59
C LEU A 314 -3.81 33.74 -1.00
N THR A 315 -2.63 33.13 -1.22
CA THR A 315 -1.34 33.74 -0.87
C THR A 315 -0.38 33.70 -2.06
N ALA A 316 0.64 34.55 -2.01
CA ALA A 316 1.74 34.52 -2.95
C ALA A 316 3.09 34.77 -2.25
N LEU A 317 4.15 34.21 -2.80
CA LEU A 317 5.53 34.52 -2.45
C LEU A 317 6.06 35.58 -3.42
N VAL A 318 6.64 36.64 -2.89
CA VAL A 318 7.35 37.65 -3.69
C VAL A 318 8.83 37.59 -3.36
N LYS A 319 9.67 37.52 -4.40
CA LYS A 319 11.13 37.49 -4.32
C LYS A 319 11.71 38.74 -4.97
N VAL A 320 12.53 39.46 -4.21
CA VAL A 320 13.27 40.66 -4.61
C VAL A 320 14.77 40.45 -4.40
N ASP A 321 15.58 41.50 -4.55
CA ASP A 321 17.03 41.42 -4.37
C ASP A 321 17.42 41.10 -2.92
N ASN A 322 18.43 40.24 -2.72
CA ASN A 322 18.90 39.82 -1.38
C ASN A 322 19.50 40.98 -0.57
N SER A 323 19.98 42.05 -1.21
CA SER A 323 20.46 43.27 -0.55
C SER A 323 19.35 44.01 0.23
N LEU A 324 18.08 43.64 0.02
CA LEU A 324 16.95 44.15 0.77
C LEU A 324 16.57 43.27 1.97
N ALA A 325 17.34 42.23 2.28
CA ALA A 325 17.13 41.41 3.47
C ALA A 325 17.00 42.26 4.74
N ASP A 326 16.15 41.79 5.66
CA ASP A 326 15.77 42.41 6.93
C ASP A 326 15.04 43.76 6.84
N LYS A 327 14.92 44.38 5.65
CA LYS A 327 14.13 45.60 5.49
C LYS A 327 12.66 45.34 5.77
N LYS A 328 12.02 46.26 6.49
CA LYS A 328 10.57 46.25 6.70
C LYS A 328 9.88 46.67 5.40
N VAL A 329 8.79 45.97 5.09
CA VAL A 329 7.94 46.25 3.94
C VAL A 329 6.49 46.34 4.43
N ASN A 330 5.79 47.37 3.97
CA ASN A 330 4.36 47.54 4.17
C ASN A 330 3.63 47.03 2.93
N ILE A 331 2.67 46.15 3.15
CA ILE A 331 1.87 45.53 2.09
C ILE A 331 0.44 46.03 2.25
N LEU A 332 -0.17 46.44 1.14
CA LEU A 332 -1.57 46.83 1.06
C LEU A 332 -2.23 46.06 -0.08
N VAL A 333 -3.17 45.18 0.27
CA VAL A 333 -4.06 44.50 -0.68
C VAL A 333 -5.30 45.35 -0.86
N ARG A 334 -5.54 45.82 -2.09
CA ARG A 334 -6.69 46.69 -2.38
C ARG A 334 -8.01 45.97 -2.11
N GLY A 335 -8.93 46.69 -1.50
CA GLY A 335 -10.27 46.24 -1.19
C GLY A 335 -11.05 45.87 -2.45
N ALA A 336 -11.88 44.84 -2.33
CA ALA A 336 -12.78 44.36 -3.36
C ALA A 336 -14.04 43.77 -2.71
N PHE A 337 -15.10 43.60 -3.48
CA PHE A 337 -16.34 42.92 -3.03
C PHE A 337 -16.93 43.52 -1.73
N GLY A 338 -16.87 44.84 -1.59
CA GLY A 338 -17.37 45.56 -0.41
C GLY A 338 -16.43 45.56 0.80
N SER A 339 -15.26 44.93 0.71
CA SER A 339 -14.21 44.99 1.72
C SER A 339 -13.25 46.15 1.49
N GLU A 340 -12.74 46.69 2.59
CA GLU A 340 -11.73 47.76 2.60
C GLU A 340 -10.33 47.23 2.27
N ASP A 341 -9.38 48.15 2.07
CA ASP A 341 -7.96 47.83 1.88
C ASP A 341 -7.43 47.07 3.12
N TYR A 342 -6.75 45.95 2.89
CA TYR A 342 -6.11 45.18 3.96
C TYR A 342 -4.61 45.46 3.98
N SER A 343 -4.09 45.96 5.10
CA SER A 343 -2.68 46.34 5.23
C SER A 343 -2.00 45.63 6.38
N TYR A 344 -0.73 45.28 6.19
CA TYR A 344 0.12 44.71 7.23
C TYR A 344 1.60 44.99 6.93
N SER A 345 2.47 44.79 7.92
CA SER A 345 3.91 44.94 7.76
C SER A 345 4.62 43.60 7.93
N THR A 346 5.64 43.34 7.13
CA THR A 346 6.53 42.18 7.30
C THR A 346 7.99 42.59 7.06
N ARG A 347 8.92 41.64 7.16
CA ARG A 347 10.32 41.82 6.78
C ARG A 347 10.67 40.89 5.64
N ILE A 348 11.58 41.37 4.79
CA ILE A 348 12.19 40.57 3.74
C ILE A 348 13.15 39.57 4.40
N ASN A 349 13.00 38.29 4.15
CA ASN A 349 13.87 37.26 4.74
C ASN A 349 15.28 37.28 4.09
N SER A 350 16.19 36.45 4.60
CA SER A 350 17.58 36.36 4.10
C SER A 350 17.69 35.91 2.63
N LEU A 351 16.63 35.29 2.08
CA LEU A 351 16.53 34.92 0.68
C LEU A 351 15.91 36.02 -0.18
N GLY A 352 15.63 37.20 0.36
CA GLY A 352 14.97 38.27 -0.38
C GLY A 352 13.47 38.01 -0.59
N GLU A 353 12.83 37.20 0.25
CA GLU A 353 11.43 36.81 0.08
C GLU A 353 10.51 37.50 1.09
N LEU A 354 9.27 37.75 0.67
CA LEU A 354 8.19 38.27 1.51
C LEU A 354 6.82 37.66 1.14
N PRO A 355 5.95 37.35 2.12
CA PRO A 355 4.64 36.78 1.87
C PRO A 355 3.59 37.85 1.54
N ILE A 356 2.77 37.58 0.52
CA ILE A 356 1.52 38.28 0.22
C ILE A 356 0.34 37.43 0.68
N VAL A 357 -0.53 37.98 1.52
CA VAL A 357 -1.59 37.26 2.22
C VAL A 357 -2.89 38.07 2.18
N GLY A 358 -4.04 37.42 2.24
CA GLY A 358 -5.33 38.11 2.23
C GLY A 358 -5.86 38.41 0.84
N LEU A 359 -5.44 37.66 -0.20
CA LEU A 359 -5.94 37.83 -1.55
C LEU A 359 -7.41 37.40 -1.65
N PHE A 360 -8.14 37.98 -2.59
CA PHE A 360 -9.50 37.56 -2.95
C PHE A 360 -9.46 36.46 -4.00
N PRO A 361 -10.42 35.53 -4.02
CA PRO A 361 -10.54 34.49 -5.03
C PRO A 361 -11.11 35.02 -6.36
N LYS A 362 -10.83 34.30 -7.46
CA LYS A 362 -11.42 34.51 -8.79
C LYS A 362 -11.31 35.96 -9.30
N CYS A 363 -10.20 36.64 -9.03
CA CYS A 363 -9.99 38.00 -9.51
C CYS A 363 -8.51 38.36 -9.68
N GLU A 364 -8.27 39.48 -10.35
CA GLU A 364 -6.98 40.15 -10.33
C GLU A 364 -6.89 41.00 -9.06
N ASN A 365 -6.01 40.59 -8.13
CA ASN A 365 -5.73 41.34 -6.92
C ASN A 365 -4.68 42.41 -7.19
N ARG A 366 -4.94 43.64 -6.74
CA ARG A 366 -3.97 44.74 -6.78
C ARG A 366 -3.30 44.89 -5.43
N VAL A 367 -1.99 44.73 -5.40
CA VAL A 367 -1.19 44.74 -4.17
C VAL A 367 -0.12 45.80 -4.28
N LYS A 368 -0.09 46.74 -3.32
CA LYS A 368 0.97 47.74 -3.21
C LYS A 368 1.98 47.30 -2.15
N ILE A 369 3.25 47.23 -2.52
CA ILE A 369 4.37 47.01 -1.61
C ILE A 369 5.15 48.32 -1.45
N SER A 370 5.51 48.68 -0.21
CA SER A 370 6.21 49.93 0.11
C SER A 370 7.36 49.66 1.08
N LEU A 371 8.56 50.10 0.72
CA LEU A 371 9.74 50.05 1.60
C LEU A 371 9.81 51.30 2.48
N GLU A 372 10.54 51.21 3.60
CA GLU A 372 10.78 52.36 4.50
C GLU A 372 11.56 53.50 3.83
N ASP A 373 12.33 53.21 2.78
CA ASP A 373 13.06 54.22 1.99
C ASP A 373 12.18 54.98 0.97
N GLY A 374 10.86 54.75 1.00
CA GLY A 374 9.88 55.46 0.17
C GLY A 374 9.64 54.83 -1.21
N ARG A 375 10.42 53.82 -1.61
CA ARG A 375 10.15 53.08 -2.85
C ARG A 375 8.85 52.30 -2.74
N THR A 376 8.04 52.35 -3.80
CA THR A 376 6.75 51.64 -3.87
C THR A 376 6.60 50.92 -5.20
N LYS A 377 5.91 49.78 -5.18
CA LYS A 377 5.59 48.98 -6.37
C LYS A 377 4.18 48.44 -6.27
N GLU A 378 3.42 48.52 -7.35
CA GLU A 378 2.13 47.83 -7.49
C GLU A 378 2.31 46.52 -8.26
N LEU A 379 1.66 45.47 -7.76
CA LEU A 379 1.67 44.12 -8.30
C LEU A 379 0.23 43.71 -8.64
N SER A 380 0.06 43.04 -9.77
CA SER A 380 -1.19 42.34 -10.14
C SER A 380 -1.02 40.84 -9.90
N ILE A 381 -1.91 40.23 -9.12
CA ILE A 381 -1.88 38.80 -8.80
C ILE A 381 -3.24 38.17 -9.11
N ASN A 382 -3.29 37.31 -10.14
CA ASN A 382 -4.50 36.60 -10.53
C ASN A 382 -4.71 35.35 -9.68
N THR A 383 -5.89 35.23 -9.06
CA THR A 383 -6.29 34.05 -8.28
C THR A 383 -7.35 33.23 -9.00
N GLY A 384 -7.34 31.92 -8.77
CA GLY A 384 -8.35 30.98 -9.27
C GLY A 384 -9.64 30.98 -8.43
N ALA A 385 -10.62 30.21 -8.89
CA ALA A 385 -11.78 29.86 -8.05
C ALA A 385 -11.34 28.95 -6.90
N LEU A 386 -12.04 29.03 -5.77
CA LEU A 386 -11.87 28.09 -4.67
C LEU A 386 -12.70 26.82 -4.92
N ASP A 387 -12.35 25.76 -4.20
CA ASP A 387 -13.12 24.53 -4.13
C ASP A 387 -14.56 24.82 -3.66
N ASP A 388 -15.54 24.24 -4.33
CA ASP A 388 -16.97 24.46 -4.07
C ASP A 388 -17.45 23.76 -2.79
N ILE A 389 -16.60 22.93 -2.18
CA ILE A 389 -16.84 22.35 -0.86
C ILE A 389 -16.83 23.38 0.28
N LEU A 390 -16.23 24.55 0.07
CA LEU A 390 -16.23 25.63 1.07
C LEU A 390 -17.66 26.20 1.26
N PRO A 391 -18.05 26.51 2.51
CA PRO A 391 -19.41 26.94 2.79
C PRO A 391 -19.71 28.32 2.20
N ALA A 392 -20.98 28.54 1.84
CA ALA A 392 -21.47 29.87 1.50
C ALA A 392 -21.63 30.72 2.77
N ILE A 393 -21.03 31.91 2.79
CA ILE A 393 -21.05 32.81 3.95
C ILE A 393 -22.06 33.95 3.70
N VAL A 394 -23.00 34.12 4.63
CA VAL A 394 -23.99 35.19 4.60
C VAL A 394 -23.84 36.05 5.84
N ILE A 395 -23.65 37.36 5.65
CA ILE A 395 -23.62 38.33 6.73
C ILE A 395 -25.06 38.77 7.05
N GLU A 396 -25.60 38.29 8.17
CA GLU A 396 -26.96 38.62 8.64
C GLU A 396 -26.97 39.95 9.40
N LYS A 397 -25.86 40.31 10.05
CA LYS A 397 -25.75 41.53 10.84
C LYS A 397 -24.34 42.06 10.87
N LYS A 398 -24.19 43.38 10.76
CA LYS A 398 -22.91 44.08 10.85
C LYS A 398 -23.13 45.52 11.32
N ILE A 399 -22.62 45.87 12.49
CA ILE A 399 -22.64 47.24 13.02
C ILE A 399 -21.21 47.78 13.01
N ALA A 400 -20.91 48.62 12.02
CA ALA A 400 -19.60 49.24 11.87
C ALA A 400 -19.17 49.98 13.15
N ASN A 401 -17.85 50.02 13.40
CA ASN A 401 -17.20 50.72 14.53
C ASN A 401 -17.57 50.23 15.93
N ARG A 402 -18.36 49.16 16.06
CA ARG A 402 -18.68 48.53 17.36
C ARG A 402 -18.16 47.11 17.49
N MET A 403 -17.72 46.52 16.39
CA MET A 403 -17.14 45.18 16.34
C MET A 403 -15.63 45.26 16.58
N GLU A 404 -15.05 44.21 17.15
CA GLU A 404 -13.60 44.06 17.22
C GLU A 404 -13.00 43.93 15.82
N ASP A 405 -11.89 44.60 15.55
CA ASP A 405 -11.20 44.44 14.27
C ASP A 405 -10.67 43.01 14.06
N GLY A 406 -10.48 42.63 12.80
CA GLY A 406 -9.89 41.36 12.39
C GLY A 406 -10.79 40.54 11.47
N MET A 407 -10.43 39.28 11.30
CA MET A 407 -11.11 38.32 10.44
C MET A 407 -11.49 37.05 11.21
N ASN A 408 -12.35 36.23 10.65
CA ASN A 408 -12.89 35.05 11.32
C ASN A 408 -12.23 33.78 10.77
N LEU A 409 -11.43 33.12 11.61
CA LEU A 409 -10.84 31.79 11.35
C LEU A 409 -11.89 30.71 11.59
N VAL A 410 -11.92 29.72 10.70
CA VAL A 410 -12.83 28.59 10.73
C VAL A 410 -12.04 27.29 10.58
N SER A 411 -12.15 26.38 11.54
CA SER A 411 -11.65 25.01 11.41
C SER A 411 -12.67 24.15 10.68
N PHE A 412 -12.73 24.30 9.36
CA PHE A 412 -13.68 23.61 8.50
C PHE A 412 -13.13 22.26 8.03
N ASN A 413 -13.95 21.23 8.22
CA ASN A 413 -13.63 19.85 7.91
C ASN A 413 -14.81 19.21 7.19
N THR A 414 -14.51 18.30 6.29
CA THR A 414 -15.48 17.39 5.67
C THR A 414 -15.11 15.95 6.05
N LYS A 415 -15.79 14.95 5.50
CA LYS A 415 -15.42 13.54 5.70
C LYS A 415 -14.02 13.21 5.17
N GLU A 416 -13.61 13.86 4.08
CA GLU A 416 -12.39 13.52 3.34
C GLU A 416 -11.35 14.66 3.32
N LYS A 417 -11.79 15.91 3.51
CA LYS A 417 -10.95 17.10 3.40
C LYS A 417 -10.93 17.93 4.68
N ALA A 418 -9.75 18.38 5.10
CA ALA A 418 -9.61 19.44 6.09
C ALA A 418 -9.16 20.72 5.38
N MET A 419 -10.05 21.71 5.32
CA MET A 419 -9.81 22.99 4.63
C MET A 419 -10.14 24.19 5.53
N PRO A 420 -9.37 24.40 6.61
CA PRO A 420 -9.42 25.62 7.40
C PRO A 420 -9.34 26.87 6.52
N PHE A 421 -10.15 27.88 6.84
CA PHE A 421 -10.18 29.11 6.07
C PHE A 421 -10.44 30.32 6.97
N VAL A 422 -10.18 31.51 6.42
CA VAL A 422 -10.43 32.80 7.09
C VAL A 422 -11.32 33.65 6.19
N PHE A 423 -12.34 34.27 6.76
CA PHE A 423 -13.20 35.22 6.05
C PHE A 423 -13.29 36.56 6.78
N ASP A 424 -13.40 37.65 6.03
CA ASP A 424 -13.51 39.00 6.59
C ASP A 424 -14.94 39.35 7.04
N ILE A 425 -15.12 40.53 7.61
CA ILE A 425 -16.42 41.02 8.11
C ILE A 425 -17.50 41.19 7.02
N ASN A 426 -17.15 41.10 5.75
CA ASN A 426 -18.08 41.14 4.62
C ASN A 426 -18.38 39.74 4.06
N GLY A 427 -17.84 38.68 4.67
CA GLY A 427 -18.05 37.31 4.23
C GLY A 427 -17.13 36.87 3.10
N ASN A 428 -16.16 37.70 2.70
CA ASN A 428 -15.20 37.33 1.66
C ASN A 428 -14.13 36.42 2.26
N ILE A 429 -13.86 35.26 1.66
CA ILE A 429 -12.77 34.38 2.07
C ILE A 429 -11.44 35.01 1.65
N ARG A 430 -10.52 35.16 2.62
CA ARG A 430 -9.22 35.85 2.47
C ARG A 430 -8.02 34.92 2.65
N TYR A 431 -8.25 33.71 3.13
CA TYR A 431 -7.22 32.68 3.29
C TYR A 431 -7.86 31.29 3.31
N VAL A 432 -7.16 30.31 2.76
CA VAL A 432 -7.51 28.88 2.83
C VAL A 432 -6.22 28.12 3.06
N LEU A 433 -6.24 27.10 3.91
CA LEU A 433 -5.17 26.14 4.10
C LEU A 433 -5.70 24.75 3.78
N ASP A 434 -5.36 24.21 2.61
CA ASP A 434 -5.72 22.86 2.19
C ASP A 434 -4.65 21.86 2.66
N ILE A 435 -5.02 21.04 3.65
CA ILE A 435 -4.18 20.00 4.26
C ILE A 435 -4.72 18.59 3.99
N SER A 436 -5.69 18.49 3.07
CA SER A 436 -6.47 17.28 2.80
C SER A 436 -5.63 16.12 2.29
N SER A 437 -4.45 16.38 1.72
CA SER A 437 -3.52 15.33 1.26
C SER A 437 -3.02 14.42 2.39
N THR A 438 -3.05 14.90 3.63
CA THR A 438 -2.38 14.27 4.78
C THR A 438 -3.29 14.20 5.99
N ILE A 439 -4.13 15.22 6.19
CA ILE A 439 -5.00 15.35 7.35
C ILE A 439 -6.43 15.52 6.84
N ASN A 440 -7.30 14.57 7.14
CA ASN A 440 -8.71 14.60 6.76
C ASN A 440 -9.61 15.27 7.80
N LYS A 441 -9.13 15.45 9.03
CA LYS A 441 -9.80 16.18 10.11
C LYS A 441 -8.77 16.91 10.95
N ALA A 442 -8.90 18.23 11.09
CA ALA A 442 -7.99 19.05 11.85
C ALA A 442 -8.69 20.21 12.59
N TYR A 443 -8.23 20.46 13.80
CA TYR A 443 -8.46 21.70 14.54
C TYR A 443 -7.36 22.67 14.15
N VAL A 444 -7.69 23.94 13.93
CA VAL A 444 -6.73 24.99 13.64
C VAL A 444 -6.80 26.11 14.65
N GLY A 445 -5.61 26.48 15.11
CA GLY A 445 -5.35 27.71 15.83
C GLY A 445 -4.26 28.51 15.12
N LYS A 446 -4.00 29.71 15.63
CA LYS A 446 -2.91 30.59 15.21
C LYS A 446 -2.05 30.92 16.42
N GLU A 447 -0.75 30.83 16.28
CA GLU A 447 0.25 31.27 17.28
C GLU A 447 1.23 32.18 16.53
N ASP A 448 1.24 33.47 16.89
CA ASP A 448 1.90 34.54 16.13
C ASP A 448 1.52 34.50 14.64
N ASN A 449 2.50 34.27 13.76
CA ASN A 449 2.34 34.20 12.30
C ASN A 449 2.36 32.75 11.77
N SER A 450 2.21 31.77 12.66
CA SER A 450 2.17 30.36 12.31
C SER A 450 0.79 29.76 12.57
N TRP A 451 0.38 28.87 11.67
CA TRP A 451 -0.80 28.03 11.87
C TRP A 451 -0.44 26.82 12.70
N ILE A 452 -1.25 26.54 13.72
CA ILE A 452 -1.16 25.32 14.51
C ILE A 452 -2.32 24.43 14.11
N VAL A 453 -2.03 23.35 13.41
CA VAL A 453 -2.99 22.41 12.86
C VAL A 453 -2.86 21.09 13.61
N ALA A 454 -3.90 20.67 14.32
CA ALA A 454 -3.86 19.50 15.17
C ALA A 454 -4.92 18.47 14.77
N ASN A 455 -4.56 17.19 14.82
CA ASN A 455 -5.50 16.08 14.83
C ASN A 455 -5.24 15.13 16.00
N ASP A 456 -5.91 13.97 16.00
CA ASP A 456 -5.75 12.92 17.01
C ASP A 456 -4.37 12.25 17.00
N LYS A 457 -3.56 12.48 15.96
CA LYS A 457 -2.26 11.82 15.75
C LYS A 457 -1.05 12.76 15.80
N ALA A 458 -1.21 14.04 15.49
CA ALA A 458 -0.13 15.02 15.49
C ALA A 458 -0.61 16.47 15.51
N VAL A 459 0.34 17.33 15.83
CA VAL A 459 0.25 18.79 15.67
C VAL A 459 1.31 19.22 14.68
N PHE A 460 0.89 19.92 13.64
CA PHE A 460 1.73 20.58 12.67
C PHE A 460 1.75 22.07 12.92
N THR A 461 2.90 22.67 12.70
CA THR A 461 3.05 24.11 12.58
C THR A 461 3.34 24.44 11.12
N PHE A 462 2.53 25.32 10.54
CA PHE A 462 2.75 25.84 9.19
C PHE A 462 3.06 27.34 9.24
N ASP A 463 3.87 27.83 8.31
CA ASP A 463 3.94 29.28 8.07
C ASP A 463 2.67 29.77 7.34
N ILE A 464 2.57 31.09 7.16
CA ILE A 464 1.43 31.71 6.49
C ILE A 464 1.28 31.31 5.01
N LEU A 465 2.35 30.80 4.37
CA LEU A 465 2.32 30.35 2.98
C LEU A 465 1.97 28.86 2.88
N GLY A 466 1.75 28.19 4.00
CA GLY A 466 1.40 26.78 4.08
C GLY A 466 2.59 25.83 4.00
N LYS A 467 3.82 26.30 4.25
CA LYS A 467 5.01 25.46 4.41
C LYS A 467 5.01 24.82 5.80
N VAL A 468 5.38 23.55 5.91
CA VAL A 468 5.56 22.89 7.20
C VAL A 468 6.82 23.40 7.88
N LEU A 469 6.66 23.89 9.11
CA LEU A 469 7.75 24.31 9.99
C LEU A 469 8.15 23.19 10.95
N SER A 470 7.18 22.50 11.56
CA SER A 470 7.45 21.39 12.48
C SER A 470 6.24 20.48 12.66
N THR A 471 6.50 19.29 13.23
CA THR A 471 5.50 18.32 13.67
C THR A 471 5.81 17.90 15.10
N ARG A 472 4.78 17.62 15.91
CA ARG A 472 4.92 17.07 17.26
C ARG A 472 3.74 16.16 17.63
N GLU A 473 3.91 15.37 18.68
CA GLU A 473 2.84 14.55 19.25
C GLU A 473 1.70 15.42 19.83
N PRO A 474 0.43 14.96 19.74
CA PRO A 474 -0.73 15.71 20.21
C PRO A 474 -0.85 15.58 21.74
N LYS A 475 -0.19 16.46 22.50
CA LYS A 475 -0.26 16.44 23.97
C LYS A 475 -1.55 17.04 24.57
N TYR A 476 -2.35 17.79 23.79
CA TYR A 476 -3.44 18.63 24.35
C TYR A 476 -4.77 18.59 23.55
N TYR A 477 -4.74 18.27 22.26
CA TYR A 477 -5.92 18.43 21.39
C TYR A 477 -6.87 17.22 21.39
N ALA A 478 -6.39 16.03 21.75
CA ALA A 478 -7.17 14.79 21.77
C ALA A 478 -8.22 14.73 22.91
N GLU A 479 -8.12 15.62 23.91
CA GLU A 479 -9.02 15.67 25.08
C GLU A 479 -10.16 16.70 24.94
N ASN A 480 -10.16 17.53 23.88
CA ASN A 480 -11.21 18.53 23.70
C ASN A 480 -12.55 17.85 23.32
N GLU A 481 -13.59 18.04 24.13
CA GLU A 481 -14.93 17.45 23.91
C GLU A 481 -15.51 17.81 22.53
N ASN A 482 -15.14 18.97 21.97
CA ASN A 482 -15.54 19.39 20.61
C ASN A 482 -15.04 18.43 19.52
N TRP A 483 -13.91 17.74 19.75
CA TRP A 483 -13.37 16.73 18.82
C TRP A 483 -14.26 15.48 18.72
N LYS A 484 -14.85 15.08 19.85
CA LYS A 484 -15.74 13.91 19.99
C LYS A 484 -17.14 14.22 19.47
N ASN A 485 -17.61 15.45 19.68
CA ASN A 485 -19.00 15.80 19.42
C ASN A 485 -19.29 16.30 18.01
N GLY A 486 -18.28 16.75 17.23
CA GLY A 486 -18.25 17.00 15.77
C GLY A 486 -19.30 17.96 15.20
N VAL A 487 -20.57 17.70 15.52
CA VAL A 487 -21.80 18.35 15.10
C VAL A 487 -22.26 19.41 16.11
N LEU A 488 -22.05 19.19 17.41
CA LEU A 488 -22.46 20.11 18.49
C LEU A 488 -21.23 20.68 19.19
N PHE A 489 -20.77 21.85 18.76
CA PHE A 489 -19.74 22.60 19.47
C PHE A 489 -20.20 24.03 19.73
N ARG A 490 -19.73 24.60 20.83
CA ARG A 490 -19.83 26.04 21.11
C ARG A 490 -18.49 26.51 21.62
N GLU A 491 -17.88 27.43 20.90
CA GLU A 491 -16.67 28.13 21.31
C GLU A 491 -17.03 29.58 21.62
N ILE A 492 -16.49 30.11 22.71
CA ILE A 492 -16.64 31.51 23.08
C ILE A 492 -15.24 32.11 23.21
N GLN A 493 -15.01 33.21 22.52
CA GLN A 493 -13.79 34.00 22.61
C GLN A 493 -14.11 35.39 23.17
N TYR A 494 -13.39 35.81 24.19
CA TYR A 494 -13.42 37.18 24.66
C TYR A 494 -12.63 38.09 23.70
N LEU A 495 -13.22 39.23 23.33
CA LEU A 495 -12.67 40.22 22.41
C LEU A 495 -12.41 41.51 23.20
N PRO A 496 -11.17 41.73 23.67
CA PRO A 496 -10.87 42.73 24.68
C PRO A 496 -10.89 44.17 24.16
N LYS A 497 -10.59 44.44 22.89
CA LYS A 497 -10.46 45.83 22.39
C LYS A 497 -11.79 46.59 22.45
N MET A 498 -12.89 45.90 22.16
CA MET A 498 -14.25 46.45 22.15
C MET A 498 -15.11 45.96 23.33
N ASN A 499 -14.53 45.15 24.23
CA ASN A 499 -15.25 44.46 25.31
C ASN A 499 -16.44 43.62 24.79
N ASN A 500 -16.19 42.83 23.76
CA ASN A 500 -17.17 41.98 23.11
C ASN A 500 -16.90 40.49 23.42
N GLN A 501 -17.84 39.63 23.08
CA GLN A 501 -17.63 38.19 23.02
C GLN A 501 -18.05 37.67 21.65
N LEU A 502 -17.21 36.82 21.04
CA LEU A 502 -17.58 36.04 19.87
C LEU A 502 -18.05 34.67 20.32
N ALA A 503 -19.31 34.35 20.05
CA ALA A 503 -19.83 33.01 20.14
C ALA A 503 -19.84 32.37 18.76
N VAL A 504 -19.13 31.24 18.63
CA VAL A 504 -19.16 30.38 17.45
C VAL A 504 -19.81 29.08 17.84
N TYR A 505 -20.77 28.61 17.05
CA TYR A 505 -21.40 27.33 17.32
C TYR A 505 -21.76 26.59 16.03
N GLY A 506 -21.59 25.28 16.12
CA GLY A 506 -21.96 24.30 15.11
C GLY A 506 -23.40 23.85 15.33
N PHE A 507 -24.19 24.04 14.28
CA PHE A 507 -25.47 23.42 13.96
C PHE A 507 -26.71 23.58 14.84
N SER A 508 -27.78 23.90 14.11
CA SER A 508 -29.18 23.62 14.42
C SER A 508 -29.75 22.76 13.29
N ASP A 509 -30.29 21.60 13.64
CA ASP A 509 -31.08 20.70 12.79
C ASP A 509 -32.49 21.24 12.46
N LYS A 510 -32.85 22.39 13.03
CA LYS A 510 -34.19 23.00 12.93
C LYS A 510 -34.40 23.90 11.71
N LEU A 511 -33.37 24.12 10.89
CA LEU A 511 -33.42 24.97 9.68
C LEU A 511 -33.39 24.11 8.41
N THR A 512 -33.91 24.64 7.30
CA THR A 512 -33.95 23.97 5.98
C THR A 512 -32.56 23.56 5.45
N TYR A 513 -31.50 24.22 5.94
CA TYR A 513 -30.11 23.94 5.59
C TYR A 513 -29.23 23.89 6.84
N PRO A 514 -28.29 22.92 6.91
CA PRO A 514 -27.31 22.87 7.98
C PRO A 514 -26.43 24.14 7.92
N SER A 515 -26.19 24.80 9.07
CA SER A 515 -25.33 25.98 9.14
C SER A 515 -24.54 26.14 10.44
N GLY A 516 -23.39 26.80 10.33
CA GLY A 516 -22.58 27.29 11.44
C GLY A 516 -22.78 28.79 11.63
N VAL A 517 -22.66 29.29 12.86
CA VAL A 517 -22.91 30.71 13.16
C VAL A 517 -21.74 31.31 13.92
N PHE A 518 -21.35 32.51 13.48
CA PHE A 518 -20.47 33.43 14.19
C PHE A 518 -21.31 34.61 14.66
N SER A 519 -21.43 34.83 15.97
CA SER A 519 -22.21 35.92 16.55
C SER A 519 -21.35 36.69 17.55
N GLU A 520 -21.13 37.98 17.27
CA GLU A 520 -20.43 38.88 18.18
C GLU A 520 -21.45 39.67 18.99
N LEU A 521 -21.33 39.58 20.31
CA LEU A 521 -22.20 40.26 21.27
C LEU A 521 -21.37 41.27 22.05
N GLY A 522 -21.84 42.51 22.14
CA GLY A 522 -21.25 43.47 23.09
C GLY A 522 -21.63 43.08 24.51
N ILE A 523 -20.66 42.89 25.40
CA ILE A 523 -20.91 42.37 26.75
C ILE A 523 -21.77 43.36 27.55
N ASP A 524 -21.43 44.64 27.49
CA ASP A 524 -22.16 45.69 28.23
C ASP A 524 -23.53 45.97 27.61
N SER A 525 -23.57 46.13 26.28
CA SER A 525 -24.81 46.47 25.57
C SER A 525 -25.79 45.30 25.43
N LYS A 526 -25.30 44.06 25.59
CA LYS A 526 -26.00 42.80 25.27
C LYS A 526 -26.56 42.74 23.84
N GLN A 527 -26.12 43.66 22.98
CA GLN A 527 -26.56 43.77 21.60
C GLN A 527 -25.69 42.88 20.73
N GLU A 528 -26.31 42.16 19.79
CA GLU A 528 -25.58 41.50 18.72
C GLU A 528 -25.07 42.55 17.72
N LEU A 529 -23.75 42.55 17.49
CA LEU A 529 -23.03 43.54 16.69
C LEU A 529 -22.62 42.97 15.34
N PHE A 530 -22.32 41.69 15.29
CA PHE A 530 -21.98 40.94 14.07
C PHE A 530 -22.70 39.60 14.08
N LYS A 531 -23.16 39.17 12.91
CA LYS A 531 -23.67 37.82 12.72
C LYS A 531 -23.38 37.35 11.30
N ALA A 532 -22.65 36.25 11.20
CA ALA A 532 -22.42 35.53 9.95
C ALA A 532 -22.93 34.09 10.06
N ARG A 533 -23.55 33.61 8.98
CA ARG A 533 -24.01 32.24 8.85
C ARG A 533 -23.29 31.56 7.70
N LEU A 534 -22.77 30.38 7.97
CA LEU A 534 -22.06 29.53 7.03
C LEU A 534 -22.97 28.37 6.65
N TYR A 535 -23.41 28.30 5.40
CA TYR A 535 -24.28 27.24 4.89
C TYR A 535 -23.47 26.11 4.25
N PHE A 536 -23.84 24.87 4.56
CA PHE A 536 -23.20 23.67 4.00
C PHE A 536 -24.16 22.91 3.10
N ASP A 537 -23.60 21.95 2.35
CA ASP A 537 -24.41 21.01 1.57
C ASP A 537 -25.31 20.20 2.51
N ARG A 538 -26.61 20.24 2.23
CA ARG A 538 -27.65 19.51 2.96
C ARG A 538 -27.51 18.00 2.81
N ASN A 539 -27.05 17.52 1.65
CA ASN A 539 -26.96 16.09 1.36
C ASN A 539 -25.75 15.41 2.02
N SER A 540 -24.73 16.19 2.37
CA SER A 540 -23.49 15.76 3.04
C SER A 540 -23.34 16.42 4.41
N PHE A 541 -24.46 16.64 5.12
CA PHE A 541 -24.46 17.32 6.41
C PHE A 541 -23.56 16.63 7.45
N GLU A 542 -23.71 15.31 7.63
CA GLU A 542 -22.90 14.54 8.60
C GLU A 542 -21.40 14.57 8.25
N GLU A 543 -21.08 14.90 7.00
CA GLU A 543 -19.73 14.96 6.49
C GLU A 543 -19.10 16.32 6.79
N ASN A 544 -19.87 17.42 6.79
CA ASN A 544 -19.38 18.80 6.97
C ASN A 544 -19.43 19.26 8.44
N ASN A 545 -18.28 19.62 9.00
CA ASN A 545 -18.16 20.01 10.40
C ASN A 545 -17.25 21.24 10.57
N ILE A 546 -17.70 22.21 11.36
CA ILE A 546 -16.80 23.22 11.94
C ILE A 546 -16.40 22.70 13.32
N LEU A 547 -15.10 22.67 13.62
CA LEU A 547 -14.61 22.20 14.92
C LEU A 547 -14.27 23.35 15.87
N SER A 548 -14.05 24.55 15.32
CA SER A 548 -13.66 25.76 16.06
C SER A 548 -13.86 27.00 15.20
N GLY A 549 -13.96 28.16 15.85
CA GLY A 549 -13.92 29.43 15.15
C GLY A 549 -13.53 30.59 16.06
N ARG A 550 -12.73 31.52 15.53
CA ARG A 550 -12.12 32.62 16.29
C ARG A 550 -11.98 33.89 15.46
N ARG A 551 -12.10 35.06 16.10
CA ARG A 551 -11.61 36.33 15.56
C ARG A 551 -10.09 36.38 15.72
N ILE A 552 -9.40 36.66 14.62
CA ILE A 552 -7.94 36.72 14.54
C ILE A 552 -7.50 37.94 13.72
N GLU A 553 -6.24 38.34 13.91
CA GLU A 553 -5.50 39.11 12.91
C GLU A 553 -4.85 38.13 11.93
N LEU A 554 -5.01 38.33 10.62
CA LEU A 554 -4.56 37.36 9.62
C LEU A 554 -3.03 37.29 9.52
N PHE A 555 -2.33 38.43 9.52
CA PHE A 555 -0.87 38.53 9.40
C PHE A 555 -0.26 39.42 10.47
#